data_AF-A0A5B0FMJ5-F1
#
_entry.id   AF-A0A5B0FMJ5-F1
#
_cell.length_a   1.000
_cell.length_b   1.000
_cell.length_c   1.000
_cell.angle_alpha   90.00
_cell.angle_beta   90.00
_cell.angle_gamma   90.00
#
_symmetry.space_group_name_H-M   'P 1'
#
loop_
_entity.id
_entity.type
_entity.pdbx_description
1 polymer ?
#
loop_
_entity_poly.entity_id
_entity_poly.type
_entity_poly.pdbx_seq_one_letter_code
_entity_poly.pdbx_strand_id
1 'polypeptide(L)'
;MKKSNIFAYIELTKLVEELNVPAESGQLKQKLKSQSAYFNIIEPRYFSEDLIGEWESILSSIKQKGVKINDDGQIISNAVSNTIDQLTDRECQALVSKIQMVYSQVKREFQ
;
A
#
# COMPACT_ATOMS: atom_id res chain seq x y z
N MET A 1 14.85 18.07 9.44
CA MET A 1 13.88 17.14 8.84
C MET A 1 14.62 16.14 7.97
N LYS A 2 14.46 14.85 8.26
CA LYS A 2 15.01 13.77 7.43
C LYS A 2 14.11 13.62 6.21
N LYS A 3 14.68 13.70 4.99
CA LYS A 3 13.95 13.39 3.75
C LYS A 3 13.71 11.88 3.64
N SER A 4 12.69 11.48 2.88
CA SER A 4 12.48 10.09 2.51
C SER A 4 13.69 9.53 1.77
N ASN A 5 13.85 8.21 1.83
CA ASN A 5 14.87 7.47 1.13
C ASN A 5 14.51 7.36 -0.37
N ILE A 6 15.50 7.49 -1.24
CA ILE A 6 15.32 7.34 -2.70
C ILE A 6 14.69 5.99 -3.09
N PHE A 7 14.93 4.94 -2.30
CA PHE A 7 14.29 3.64 -2.45
C PHE A 7 12.76 3.74 -2.36
N ALA A 8 12.22 4.46 -1.36
CA ALA A 8 10.78 4.64 -1.22
C ALA A 8 10.19 5.39 -2.43
N TYR A 9 10.90 6.40 -2.93
CA TYR A 9 10.47 7.13 -4.13
C TYR A 9 10.40 6.21 -5.36
N ILE A 10 11.44 5.42 -5.63
CA ILE A 10 11.50 4.52 -6.79
C ILE A 10 10.39 3.46 -6.70
N GLU A 11 10.26 2.80 -5.55
CA GLU A 11 9.27 1.72 -5.40
C GLU A 11 7.83 2.25 -5.38
N LEU A 12 7.57 3.42 -4.79
CA LEU A 12 6.24 4.05 -4.88
C LEU A 12 5.90 4.50 -6.30
N THR A 13 6.89 4.95 -7.08
CA THR A 13 6.66 5.32 -8.48
C THR A 13 6.11 4.12 -9.26
N LYS A 14 6.80 2.97 -9.18
CA LYS A 14 6.36 1.72 -9.82
C LYS A 14 4.99 1.27 -9.33
N LEU A 15 4.75 1.34 -8.02
CA LEU A 15 3.47 0.97 -7.43
C LEU A 15 2.33 1.85 -7.97
N VAL A 16 2.51 3.17 -8.00
CA VAL A 16 1.48 4.10 -8.49
C VAL A 16 1.25 3.93 -9.98
N GLU A 17 2.28 3.68 -10.78
CA GLU A 17 2.15 3.38 -12.21
C GLU A 17 1.28 2.14 -12.46
N GLU A 18 1.50 1.05 -11.72
CA GLU A 18 0.70 -0.18 -11.83
C GLU A 18 -0.75 -0.01 -11.35
N LEU A 19 -1.00 0.90 -10.41
CA LEU A 19 -2.32 1.22 -9.89
C LEU A 19 -3.07 2.27 -10.70
N ASN A 20 -2.41 2.89 -11.68
CA ASN A 20 -3.00 3.90 -12.55
C ASN A 20 -3.86 3.25 -13.66
N VAL A 21 -4.95 2.61 -13.25
CA VAL A 21 -5.93 2.02 -14.15
C VAL A 21 -7.19 2.89 -14.25
N PRO A 22 -7.86 2.94 -15.41
CA PRO A 22 -9.15 3.62 -15.54
C PRO A 22 -10.17 3.05 -14.55
N ALA A 23 -10.93 3.92 -13.88
CA ALA A 23 -11.93 3.53 -12.88
C ALA A 23 -12.98 2.54 -13.45
N GLU A 24 -13.30 2.68 -14.74
CA GLU A 24 -14.28 1.86 -15.46
C GLU A 24 -13.80 0.43 -15.75
N SER A 25 -12.51 0.14 -15.55
CA SER A 25 -11.95 -1.18 -15.85
C SER A 25 -12.41 -2.28 -14.89
N GLY A 26 -12.85 -1.94 -13.68
CA GLY A 26 -13.13 -2.92 -12.61
C GLY A 26 -11.90 -3.73 -12.17
N GLN A 27 -10.68 -3.36 -12.62
CA GLN A 27 -9.46 -4.13 -12.40
C GLN A 27 -8.66 -3.68 -11.17
N LEU A 28 -9.08 -2.59 -10.50
CA LEU A 28 -8.31 -1.96 -9.43
C LEU A 28 -7.98 -2.93 -8.28
N LYS A 29 -8.96 -3.74 -7.86
CA LYS A 29 -8.77 -4.76 -6.82
C LYS A 29 -7.73 -5.81 -7.22
N GLN A 30 -7.82 -6.31 -8.46
CA GLN A 30 -6.86 -7.30 -8.98
C GLN A 30 -5.46 -6.71 -9.05
N LYS A 31 -5.31 -5.46 -9.52
CA LYS A 31 -4.03 -4.76 -9.52
C LYS A 31 -3.46 -4.60 -8.11
N LEU A 32 -4.25 -4.10 -7.16
CA LEU A 32 -3.83 -4.02 -5.74
C LEU A 32 -3.34 -5.36 -5.22
N LYS A 33 -4.05 -6.45 -5.53
CA LYS A 33 -3.69 -7.81 -5.12
C LYS A 33 -2.35 -8.25 -5.72
N SER A 34 -2.16 -8.05 -7.03
CA SER A 34 -0.90 -8.33 -7.71
C SER A 34 0.27 -7.52 -7.14
N GLN A 35 0.01 -6.31 -6.64
CA GLN A 35 1.01 -5.44 -6.02
C GLN A 35 1.17 -5.64 -4.50
N SER A 36 0.56 -6.67 -3.92
CA SER A 36 0.56 -6.87 -2.46
C SER A 36 1.96 -6.98 -1.83
N ALA A 37 2.97 -7.38 -2.61
CA ALA A 37 4.35 -7.45 -2.15
C ALA A 37 4.95 -6.09 -1.75
N TYR A 38 4.53 -4.99 -2.38
CA TYR A 38 5.04 -3.65 -2.07
C TYR A 38 4.77 -3.23 -0.63
N PHE A 39 3.66 -3.70 -0.05
CA PHE A 39 3.31 -3.40 1.34
C PHE A 39 4.17 -4.14 2.37
N ASN A 40 5.00 -5.09 1.94
CA ASN A 40 6.01 -5.74 2.76
C ASN A 40 7.42 -5.18 2.51
N ILE A 41 7.68 -4.65 1.31
CA ILE A 41 9.01 -4.18 0.89
C ILE A 41 9.23 -2.70 1.23
N ILE A 42 8.19 -1.86 1.06
CA ILE A 42 8.27 -0.44 1.40
C ILE A 42 7.97 -0.31 2.90
N GLU A 43 9.00 -0.19 3.73
CA GLU A 43 8.88 -0.05 5.17
C GLU A 43 8.74 1.43 5.61
N PRO A 44 8.02 1.72 6.72
CA PRO A 44 7.87 3.08 7.24
C PRO A 44 9.20 3.82 7.44
N ARG A 45 10.27 3.14 7.87
CA ARG A 45 11.59 3.74 8.10
C ARG A 45 12.23 4.41 6.88
N TYR A 46 11.73 4.12 5.69
CA TYR A 46 12.18 4.74 4.43
C TYR A 46 11.54 6.10 4.17
N PHE A 47 10.56 6.52 4.95
CA PHE A 47 9.89 7.81 4.79
C PHE A 47 10.49 8.88 5.70
N SER A 48 10.19 10.14 5.38
CA SER A 48 10.41 11.28 6.27
C SER A 48 9.53 11.19 7.51
N GLU A 49 9.91 11.93 8.57
CA GLU A 49 9.17 11.92 9.85
C GLU A 49 7.68 12.25 9.66
N ASP A 50 7.38 13.18 8.76
CA ASP A 50 6.01 13.61 8.45
C ASP A 50 5.19 12.55 7.69
N LEU A 51 5.85 11.58 7.04
CA LEU A 51 5.23 10.59 6.16
C LEU A 51 5.21 9.17 6.72
N ILE A 52 5.98 8.90 7.79
CA ILE A 52 5.98 7.60 8.49
C ILE A 52 4.55 7.23 8.90
N GLY A 53 3.85 8.13 9.60
CA GLY A 53 2.52 7.85 10.13
C GLY A 53 1.46 7.62 9.04
N GLU A 54 1.57 8.33 7.92
CA GLU A 54 0.67 8.14 6.77
C GLU A 54 0.86 6.75 6.14
N TRP A 55 2.11 6.32 5.96
CA TRP A 55 2.38 4.98 5.45
C TRP A 55 1.98 3.88 6.45
N GLU A 56 2.23 4.07 7.74
CA GLU A 56 1.78 3.14 8.79
C GLU A 56 0.25 3.00 8.84
N SER A 57 -0.49 4.08 8.62
CA SER A 57 -1.95 4.07 8.50
C SER A 57 -2.42 3.22 7.32
N ILE A 58 -1.75 3.34 6.16
CA ILE A 58 -1.99 2.48 5.00
C ILE A 58 -1.73 1.02 5.36
N LEU A 59 -0.56 0.70 5.91
CA LEU A 59 -0.20 -0.66 6.31
C LEU A 59 -1.16 -1.25 7.35
N SER A 60 -1.63 -0.44 8.29
CA SER A 60 -2.58 -0.88 9.31
C SER A 60 -3.92 -1.26 8.69
N SER A 61 -4.42 -0.46 7.74
CA SER A 61 -5.69 -0.72 7.06
C SER A 61 -5.70 -2.04 6.26
N ILE A 62 -4.55 -2.46 5.75
CA ILE A 62 -4.39 -3.70 4.98
C ILE A 62 -3.94 -4.90 5.82
N LYS A 63 -3.40 -4.69 7.02
CA LYS A 63 -2.98 -5.77 7.92
C LYS A 63 -4.08 -6.15 8.91
N GLN A 64 -4.91 -5.20 9.35
CA GLN A 64 -5.98 -5.44 10.33
C GLN A 64 -7.02 -6.47 9.87
N LYS A 65 -7.31 -6.57 8.56
CA LYS A 65 -8.32 -7.52 8.04
C LYS A 65 -7.73 -8.87 7.59
N GLY A 66 -6.41 -9.07 7.74
CA GLY A 66 -5.68 -10.12 7.03
C GLY A 66 -5.24 -11.31 7.86
N VAL A 67 -5.35 -11.25 9.19
CA VAL A 67 -4.90 -12.35 10.06
C VAL A 67 -5.95 -13.47 10.03
N LYS A 68 -5.73 -14.45 9.16
CA LYS A 68 -6.33 -15.79 9.27
C LYS A 68 -5.31 -16.74 9.84
N ILE A 69 -5.63 -17.25 11.02
CA ILE A 69 -4.89 -18.27 11.75
C ILE A 69 -5.61 -19.61 11.47
N ASN A 70 -4.89 -20.69 11.16
CA ASN A 70 -5.53 -22.03 11.15
C ASN A 70 -5.87 -22.47 12.57
N ASP A 71 -6.59 -23.58 12.66
CA ASP A 71 -6.90 -24.27 13.91
C ASP A 71 -5.63 -24.68 14.70
N ASP A 72 -4.45 -24.67 14.06
CA ASP A 72 -3.13 -24.95 14.67
C ASP A 72 -2.36 -23.69 15.11
N GLY A 73 -2.93 -22.48 15.03
CA GLY A 73 -2.25 -21.26 15.46
C GLY A 73 -1.25 -20.66 14.44
N GLN A 74 -1.16 -21.22 13.23
CA GLN A 74 -0.26 -20.80 12.15
C GLN A 74 -0.94 -19.82 11.19
N ILE A 75 -0.17 -18.85 10.71
CA ILE A 75 -0.61 -17.84 9.73
C ILE A 75 -0.64 -18.51 8.35
N ILE A 76 -1.83 -18.72 7.76
CA ILE A 76 -1.99 -19.53 6.53
C ILE A 76 -1.93 -18.71 5.24
N SER A 77 -1.76 -17.38 5.27
CA SER A 77 -1.85 -16.59 4.03
C SER A 77 -1.22 -15.21 4.13
N ASN A 78 -0.86 -14.64 2.96
CA ASN A 78 -0.42 -13.26 2.83
C ASN A 78 -1.58 -12.34 3.24
N ALA A 79 -1.57 -11.90 4.49
CA ALA A 79 -2.62 -11.13 5.15
C ALA A 79 -3.10 -9.93 4.32
N VAL A 80 -2.18 -9.34 3.55
CA VAL A 80 -2.46 -8.21 2.66
C VAL A 80 -3.36 -8.60 1.48
N SER A 81 -3.06 -9.70 0.77
CA SER A 81 -3.85 -10.14 -0.39
C SER A 81 -5.29 -10.50 0.00
N ASN A 82 -5.47 -11.17 1.14
CA ASN A 82 -6.81 -11.50 1.65
C ASN A 82 -7.60 -10.28 2.07
N THR A 83 -6.94 -9.31 2.71
CA THR A 83 -7.58 -8.03 3.06
C THR A 83 -8.08 -7.34 1.81
N ILE A 84 -7.26 -7.29 0.76
CA ILE A 84 -7.62 -6.67 -0.52
C ILE A 84 -8.84 -7.37 -1.15
N ASP A 85 -8.92 -8.71 -1.10
CA ASP A 85 -10.09 -9.44 -1.61
C ASP A 85 -11.40 -9.01 -0.92
N GLN A 86 -11.33 -8.70 0.37
CA GLN A 86 -12.48 -8.27 1.20
C GLN A 86 -12.83 -6.79 1.07
N LEU A 87 -11.99 -5.97 0.41
CA LEU A 87 -12.31 -4.56 0.20
C LEU A 87 -13.43 -4.42 -0.84
N THR A 88 -14.34 -3.49 -0.60
CA THR A 88 -15.24 -2.98 -1.64
C THR A 88 -14.46 -2.14 -2.66
N ASP A 89 -15.02 -1.91 -3.85
CA ASP A 89 -14.36 -1.07 -4.86
C ASP A 89 -14.10 0.36 -4.33
N ARG A 90 -15.02 0.89 -3.51
CA ARG A 90 -14.85 2.17 -2.83
C ARG A 90 -13.67 2.16 -1.86
N GLU A 91 -13.48 1.09 -1.11
CA GLU A 91 -12.33 0.94 -0.21
C GLU A 91 -11.02 0.75 -0.99
N CYS A 92 -11.03 0.02 -2.11
CA CYS A 92 -9.89 -0.06 -3.02
C CYS A 92 -9.50 1.32 -3.56
N GLN A 93 -10.47 2.11 -4.00
CA GLN A 93 -10.24 3.47 -4.48
C GLN A 93 -9.67 4.36 -3.37
N ALA A 94 -10.24 4.29 -2.16
CA ALA A 94 -9.76 5.07 -1.02
C ALA A 94 -8.31 4.70 -0.64
N LEU A 95 -7.96 3.42 -0.68
CA LEU A 95 -6.59 2.94 -0.44
C LEU A 95 -5.62 3.51 -1.49
N VAL A 96 -5.98 3.44 -2.77
CA VAL A 96 -5.14 3.94 -3.86
C VAL A 96 -4.96 5.45 -3.79
N SER A 97 -6.03 6.20 -3.47
CA SER A 97 -5.93 7.64 -3.25
C SER A 97 -4.97 8.00 -2.11
N LYS A 98 -4.97 7.25 -1.01
CA LYS A 98 -3.99 7.45 0.08
C LYS A 98 -2.55 7.19 -0.39
N ILE A 99 -2.32 6.10 -1.14
CA ILE A 99 -1.00 5.79 -1.72
C ILE A 99 -0.52 6.92 -2.65
N GLN A 100 -1.41 7.44 -3.50
CA GLN A 100 -1.11 8.55 -4.41
C GLN A 100 -0.78 9.85 -3.67
N MET A 101 -1.47 10.13 -2.54
CA MET A 101 -1.17 11.29 -1.69
C MET A 101 0.24 11.20 -1.09
N VAL A 102 0.58 10.04 -0.50
CA VAL A 102 1.93 9.79 0.04
C VAL A 102 2.98 9.92 -1.07
N TYR A 103 2.76 9.29 -2.22
CA TYR A 103 3.67 9.42 -3.37
C TYR A 103 3.86 10.87 -3.80
N SER A 104 2.79 11.66 -3.87
CA SER A 104 2.88 13.07 -4.25
C SER A 104 3.69 13.89 -3.24
N GLN A 105 3.61 13.58 -1.95
CA GLN A 105 4.44 14.20 -0.91
C GLN A 105 5.90 13.77 -1.03
N VAL A 106 6.17 12.46 -1.14
CA VAL A 106 7.54 11.95 -1.35
C VAL A 106 8.17 12.57 -2.58
N LYS A 107 7.45 12.63 -3.71
CA LYS A 107 7.96 13.23 -4.96
C LYS A 107 8.41 14.67 -4.78
N ARG A 108 7.69 15.48 -3.99
CA ARG A 108 8.08 16.87 -3.68
C ARG A 108 9.38 16.97 -2.88
N GLU A 109 9.75 15.94 -2.12
CA GLU A 109 11.02 15.93 -1.39
C GLU A 109 12.24 15.75 -2.31
N PHE A 110 12.04 15.23 -3.53
CA PHE A 110 13.06 14.97 -4.55
C PHE A 110 13.05 15.96 -5.73
N GLN A 111 12.18 16.97 -5.68
CA GLN A 111 12.17 18.12 -6.60
C GLN A 111 12.84 19.32 -5.95
#